data_AF-Q6EEJ3-F1
#
_entry.id   AF-Q6EEJ3-F1
#
_cell.length_a   1.000
_cell.length_b   1.000
_cell.length_c   1.000
_cell.angle_alpha   90.00
_cell.angle_beta   90.00
_cell.angle_gamma   90.00
#
_symmetry.space_group_name_H-M   'P 1'
#
loop_
_entity.id
_entity.type
_entity.pdbx_description
1 polymer ?
#
loop_
_entity_poly.entity_id
_entity_poly.type
_entity_poly.pdbx_seq_one_letter_code
_entity_poly.pdbx_strand_id
1 'polypeptide(L)' 'EPIEQKFVSISDLLVPKDLGTDSQIFISRTYDATTHFETTCDDIKDIYKRMTGSEFDFEEMKRKKNDIYGED' A
#
# COMPACT_ATOMS: atom_id res chain seq x y z
N GLU A 1 -35.14 -14.99 -11.75
CA GLU A 1 -33.92 -15.07 -12.59
C GLU A 1 -32.93 -16.02 -11.94
N PRO A 2 -32.45 -17.07 -12.62
CA PRO A 2 -31.33 -17.89 -12.15
C PRO A 2 -29.99 -17.15 -12.36
N ILE A 3 -28.92 -17.64 -11.72
CA ILE A 3 -27.55 -17.10 -11.89
C ILE A 3 -27.04 -17.49 -13.28
N GLU A 4 -26.64 -16.52 -14.09
CA GLU A 4 -26.11 -16.75 -15.44
C GLU A 4 -24.71 -17.37 -15.42
N GLN A 5 -23.80 -16.86 -14.58
CA GLN A 5 -22.44 -17.41 -14.43
C GLN A 5 -21.83 -17.05 -13.07
N LYS A 6 -20.94 -17.93 -12.56
CA LYS A 6 -20.21 -17.73 -11.30
C LYS A 6 -18.74 -18.07 -11.48
N PHE A 7 -17.87 -17.22 -10.95
CA PHE A 7 -16.43 -17.46 -10.86
C PHE A 7 -16.01 -17.39 -9.39
N VAL A 8 -15.29 -18.40 -8.92
CA VAL A 8 -14.84 -18.49 -7.55
C VAL A 8 -13.33 -18.65 -7.56
N SER A 9 -12.65 -17.79 -6.79
CA SER A 9 -11.21 -17.91 -6.55
C SER A 9 -10.97 -17.90 -5.04
N ILE A 10 -10.01 -18.71 -4.61
CA ILE A 10 -9.55 -18.76 -3.22
C ILE A 10 -8.08 -18.39 -3.24
N SER A 11 -7.68 -17.48 -2.36
CA SER A 11 -6.31 -16.99 -2.26
C SER A 11 -5.90 -16.96 -0.78
N ASP A 12 -4.66 -17.37 -0.50
CA ASP A 12 -4.10 -17.32 0.85
C ASP A 12 -3.66 -15.89 1.22
N LEU A 13 -3.84 -15.53 2.49
CA LEU A 13 -3.36 -14.25 3.03
C LEU A 13 -1.99 -14.46 3.69
N LEU A 14 -0.98 -13.77 3.17
CA LEU A 14 0.40 -13.84 3.64
C LEU A 14 0.86 -12.50 4.20
N VAL A 15 1.79 -12.57 5.16
CA VAL A 15 2.43 -11.43 5.79
C VAL A 15 3.95 -11.65 5.82
N PRO A 16 4.75 -10.57 5.75
CA PRO A 16 6.20 -10.69 5.82
C PRO A 16 6.65 -11.26 7.18
N LYS A 17 7.59 -12.21 7.15
CA LYS A 17 8.27 -12.70 8.38
C LYS A 17 9.43 -11.82 8.81
N ASP A 18 10.00 -11.08 7.85
CA ASP A 18 11.08 -10.13 8.05
C ASP A 18 10.58 -8.75 7.58
N LEU A 19 10.77 -7.74 8.43
CA LEU A 19 10.37 -6.37 8.15
C LEU A 19 11.34 -5.63 7.23
N GLY A 20 12.50 -6.20 6.92
CA GLY A 20 13.40 -5.64 5.91
C GLY A 20 14.35 -4.57 6.41
N THR A 21 14.33 -4.20 7.69
CA THR A 21 15.24 -3.18 8.24
C THR A 21 16.70 -3.59 8.15
N ASP A 22 17.00 -4.86 8.42
CA ASP A 22 18.37 -5.39 8.35
C ASP A 22 18.66 -6.00 6.97
N SER A 23 17.72 -6.79 6.43
CA SER A 23 17.89 -7.48 5.15
C SER A 23 17.77 -6.57 3.93
N GLN A 24 17.19 -5.38 4.09
CA GLN A 24 16.87 -4.42 3.02
C GLN A 24 15.92 -5.01 1.95
N ILE A 25 15.12 -6.02 2.33
CA ILE A 25 14.09 -6.62 1.49
C ILE A 25 12.72 -6.31 2.12
N PHE A 26 11.93 -5.45 1.47
CA PHE A 26 10.65 -4.99 2.01
C PHE A 26 9.49 -5.62 1.24
N ILE A 27 8.80 -6.57 1.88
CA ILE A 27 7.69 -7.33 1.30
C ILE A 27 6.36 -6.75 1.79
N SER A 28 5.38 -6.63 0.89
CA SER A 28 4.02 -6.20 1.20
C SER A 28 3.17 -7.33 1.79
N ARG A 29 2.06 -6.97 2.43
CA ARG A 29 1.02 -7.92 2.84
C ARG A 29 0.13 -8.27 1.64
N THR A 30 -0.54 -9.43 1.68
CA THR A 30 -1.57 -9.77 0.68
C THR A 30 -2.77 -8.82 0.83
N TYR A 31 -3.41 -8.45 -0.29
CA TYR A 31 -4.71 -7.77 -0.28
C TYR A 31 -5.73 -8.58 0.54
N ASP A 32 -6.31 -7.93 1.55
CA ASP A 32 -7.32 -8.56 2.39
C ASP A 32 -8.70 -8.56 1.70
N ALA A 33 -9.71 -9.05 2.41
CA ALA A 33 -11.06 -9.13 1.90
C ALA A 33 -11.83 -7.79 1.95
N THR A 34 -11.19 -6.69 2.37
CA THR A 34 -11.86 -5.39 2.41
C THR A 34 -12.11 -4.87 1.00
N THR A 35 -13.19 -4.10 0.85
CA THR A 35 -13.62 -3.57 -0.45
C THR A 35 -13.11 -2.15 -0.71
N HIS A 36 -12.31 -1.61 0.21
CA HIS A 36 -11.78 -0.25 0.16
C HIS A 36 -10.28 -0.29 0.44
N PHE A 37 -9.54 0.72 -0.01
CA PHE A 37 -8.08 0.69 -0.01
C PHE A 37 -7.41 1.09 1.31
N GLU A 38 -8.15 1.22 2.42
CA GLU A 38 -7.59 1.77 3.66
C GLU A 38 -6.41 0.93 4.19
N THR A 39 -6.61 -0.39 4.36
CA THR A 39 -5.56 -1.30 4.85
C THR A 39 -4.40 -1.44 3.87
N THR A 40 -4.68 -1.35 2.57
CA THR A 40 -3.64 -1.30 1.53
C THR A 40 -2.81 -0.03 1.64
N CYS A 41 -3.44 1.13 1.85
CA CYS A 41 -2.74 2.40 2.02
C CYS A 41 -1.84 2.37 3.26
N ASP A 42 -2.28 1.71 4.34
CA ASP A 42 -1.50 1.57 5.54
C ASP A 42 -0.29 0.65 5.35
N ASP A 43 -0.42 -0.44 4.57
CA ASP A 43 0.72 -1.29 4.19
C ASP A 43 1.75 -0.51 3.37
N ILE A 44 1.31 0.35 2.44
CA ILE A 44 2.19 1.22 1.64
C ILE A 44 2.96 2.20 2.55
N LYS A 45 2.27 2.88 3.48
CA LYS A 45 2.92 3.82 4.41
C LYS A 45 3.94 3.10 5.32
N ASP A 46 3.59 1.91 5.80
CA ASP A 46 4.47 1.08 6.63
C ASP A 46 5.74 0.67 5.88
N ILE A 47 5.61 0.18 4.64
CA ILE A 47 6.75 -0.15 3.78
C ILE A 47 7.62 1.09 3.56
N TYR A 48 7.01 2.23 3.20
CA TYR A 48 7.72 3.47 2.98
C TYR A 48 8.55 3.86 4.20
N LYS A 49 7.93 3.86 5.39
CA LYS A 49 8.60 4.20 6.64
C LYS A 49 9.77 3.27 6.95
N ARG A 50 9.60 1.96 6.74
CA ARG A 50 10.67 0.97 6.95
C ARG A 50 11.84 1.17 5.98
N MET A 51 11.55 1.57 4.74
CA MET A 51 12.57 1.83 3.71
C MET A 51 13.32 3.15 3.93
N THR A 52 12.62 4.23 4.27
CA THR A 52 13.18 5.59 4.30
C THR A 52 13.62 6.02 5.70
N GLY A 53 13.10 5.39 6.74
CA GLY A 53 13.27 5.81 8.13
C GLY A 53 12.39 7.00 8.55
N SER A 54 11.52 7.50 7.66
CA SER A 54 10.63 8.64 7.93
C SER A 54 9.18 8.35 7.57
N GLU A 55 8.25 8.96 8.31
CA GLU A 55 6.82 8.90 7.96
C GLU A 55 6.56 9.54 6.60
N PHE A 56 5.55 9.03 5.89
CA PHE A 56 5.14 9.61 4.62
C PHE A 56 4.34 10.91 4.87
N ASP A 57 4.84 12.03 4.36
CA ASP A 57 4.19 13.34 4.47
C ASP A 57 3.47 13.71 3.17
N PHE A 58 2.13 13.70 3.22
CA PHE A 58 1.28 14.11 2.10
C PHE A 58 1.39 15.60 1.78
N GLU A 59 1.64 16.45 2.77
CA GLU A 59 1.75 17.90 2.57
C GLU A 59 3.07 18.26 1.87
N GLU A 60 4.15 17.52 2.17
CA GLU A 60 5.41 17.66 1.43
C GLU A 60 5.24 17.35 -0.06
N MET A 61 4.46 16.33 -0.40
CA MET A 61 4.16 15.99 -1.81
C MET A 61 3.33 17.09 -2.50
N LYS A 62 2.33 17.66 -1.82
CA LYS A 62 1.54 18.77 -2.37
C LYS A 62 2.43 20.00 -2.62
N ARG A 63 3.30 20.35 -1.67
CA ARG A 63 4.25 21.47 -1.82
C ARG A 63 5.18 21.26 -3.02
N LYS A 64 5.80 20.08 -3.14
CA LYS A 64 6.65 19.73 -4.31
C LYS A 64 5.90 19.83 -5.63
N LYS A 65 4.62 19.46 -5.68
CA LYS A 65 3.81 19.58 -6.90
C LYS A 65 3.58 21.05 -7.29
N ASN A 66 3.28 21.91 -6.32
CA ASN A 66 3.10 23.35 -6.55
C ASN A 66 4.42 24.02 -6.98
N ASP A 67 5.56 23.60 -6.41
CA ASP A 67 6.88 24.12 -6.78
C ASP A 67 7.28 23.75 -8.22
N ILE A 68 6.81 22.60 -8.73
CA ILE A 68 7.16 22.09 -10.07
C ILE A 68 6.25 22.68 -11.17
N TYR A 69 4.95 22.82 -10.89
CA TYR A 69 3.98 23.22 -11.90
C TYR A 69 3.54 24.69 -11.81
N GLY A 70 3.86 25.41 -10.72
CA GLY A 70 3.32 26.74 -10.45
C GLY A 70 1.84 26.68 -10.06
N GLU A 71 1.37 27.65 -9.27
CA GLU A 71 -0.07 27.85 -9.06
C GLU A 71 -0.68 28.44 -10.34
N ASP A 72 -1.71 27.78 -10.91
CA ASP A 72 -2.65 28.42 -11.83
C ASP A 72 -3.58 29.37 -11.05
#